data_AF-A0A952H021-F1
#
_entry.id   AF-A0A952H021-F1
#
_cell.length_a   1.000
_cell.length_b   1.000
_cell.length_c   1.000
_cell.angle_alpha   90.00
_cell.angle_beta   90.00
_cell.angle_gamma   90.00
#
_symmetry.space_group_name_H-M   'P 1'
#
loop_
_entity.id
_entity.type
_entity.pdbx_description
1 polymer ?
#
loop_
_entity_poly.entity_id
_entity_poly.type
_entity_poly.pdbx_seq_one_letter_code
_entity_poly.pdbx_strand_id
1 'polypeptide(L)' 'MAGERVNMVCETCGSDRVTRDAWAEWDSGTQEWTLGAVFDAAFCHACECETRIEEVPILGSGE' A
#
# COMPACT_ATOMS: atom_id res chain seq x y z
N MET A 1 -7.31 15.00 14.86
CA MET A 1 -6.10 15.31 14.05
C MET A 1 -6.29 14.58 12.73
N ALA A 2 -6.58 15.31 11.65
CA ALA A 2 -6.61 14.68 10.33
C ALA A 2 -5.17 14.56 9.88
N GLY A 3 -4.65 13.33 9.78
CA GLY A 3 -3.31 13.08 9.24
C GLY A 3 -3.22 13.61 7.81
N GLU A 4 -2.05 14.11 7.44
CA GLU A 4 -1.74 14.48 6.07
C GLU A 4 -1.98 13.26 5.16
N ARG A 5 -2.69 13.45 4.04
CA ARG A 5 -2.97 12.33 3.12
C ARG A 5 -1.73 12.07 2.27
N VAL A 6 -1.38 10.80 2.10
CA VAL A 6 -0.24 10.37 1.30
C VAL A 6 -0.67 9.39 0.21
N ASN A 7 0.04 9.41 -0.90
CA ASN A 7 0.03 8.35 -1.91
C ASN A 7 1.25 7.45 -1.70
N MET A 8 1.03 6.14 -1.88
CA MET A 8 2.08 5.13 -1.88
C MET A 8 2.51 4.91 -3.31
N VAL A 9 3.77 5.20 -3.66
CA VAL A 9 4.26 5.12 -5.05
C VAL A 9 5.51 4.28 -5.17
N CYS A 10 5.73 3.68 -6.34
CA CYS A 10 6.95 2.97 -6.70
C CYS A 10 8.13 3.95 -6.73
N GLU A 11 9.23 3.65 -6.02
CA GLU A 11 10.44 4.50 -6.02
C GLU A 11 11.03 4.70 -7.43
N THR A 12 10.85 3.70 -8.31
CA THR A 12 11.48 3.68 -9.64
C THR A 12 10.68 4.47 -10.68
N CYS A 13 9.35 4.30 -10.73
CA CYS A 13 8.51 4.86 -11.80
C CYS A 13 7.49 5.89 -11.32
N GLY A 14 7.33 6.07 -10.00
CA GLY A 14 6.36 6.98 -9.41
C GLY A 14 4.89 6.55 -9.54
N SER A 15 4.60 5.35 -10.07
CA SER A 15 3.24 4.83 -10.16
C SER A 15 2.71 4.44 -8.78
N ASP A 16 1.43 4.72 -8.53
CA ASP A 16 0.65 4.31 -7.36
C ASP A 16 0.15 2.86 -7.41
N ARG A 17 0.43 2.14 -8.51
CA ARG A 17 0.03 0.74 -8.71
C ARG A 17 1.01 -0.21 -8.01
N VAL A 18 1.08 -0.11 -6.69
CA VAL A 18 1.98 -0.89 -5.82
C VAL A 18 1.20 -1.75 -4.82
N THR A 19 1.79 -2.89 -4.45
CA THR A 19 1.26 -3.78 -3.40
C THR A 19 2.38 -4.16 -2.43
N ARG A 20 2.01 -4.51 -1.20
CA ARG A 20 2.90 -5.14 -0.21
C ARG A 20 2.45 -6.56 0.06
N ASP A 21 3.41 -7.43 0.34
CA ASP A 21 3.10 -8.75 0.85
C ASP A 21 2.47 -8.64 2.23
N ALA A 22 1.47 -9.48 2.46
CA ALA A 22 0.76 -9.56 3.71
C ALA A 22 0.23 -10.96 3.91
N TRP A 23 0.03 -11.33 5.17
CA TRP A 23 -0.75 -12.51 5.50
C TRP A 23 -2.11 -12.12 6.08
N ALA A 24 -3.11 -12.93 5.78
CA ALA A 24 -4.44 -12.79 6.34
C ALA A 24 -4.71 -13.97 7.29
N GLU A 25 -5.38 -13.68 8.40
CA GLU A 25 -5.80 -14.66 9.38
C GLU A 25 -7.31 -14.84 9.32
N TRP A 26 -7.78 -16.08 9.46
CA TRP A 26 -9.20 -16.37 9.48
C TRP A 26 -9.79 -16.04 10.86
N ASP A 27 -10.68 -15.06 10.91
CA ASP A 27 -11.45 -14.75 12.13
C ASP A 27 -12.72 -15.60 12.17
N SER A 28 -12.78 -16.53 13.12
CA SER A 28 -13.94 -17.43 13.29
C SER A 28 -15.19 -16.75 13.89
N GLY A 29 -15.04 -15.62 14.58
CA GLY A 29 -16.16 -14.87 15.14
C GLY A 29 -16.88 -14.04 14.09
N THR A 30 -16.13 -13.36 13.22
CA THR A 30 -16.69 -12.57 12.12
C THR A 30 -16.89 -13.37 10.83
N GLN A 31 -16.26 -14.55 10.72
CA GLN A 31 -16.24 -15.40 9.52
C GLN A 31 -15.61 -14.69 8.31
N GLU A 32 -14.52 -13.97 8.55
CA GLU A 32 -13.85 -13.16 7.54
C GLU A 32 -12.33 -13.31 7.63
N TRP A 33 -11.65 -13.10 6.50
CA TRP A 33 -10.19 -12.94 6.48
C TRP A 33 -9.83 -11.53 6.95
N THR A 34 -8.97 -11.44 7.95
CA THR A 34 -8.48 -10.17 8.50
C THR A 34 -7.00 -10.01 8.21
N LEU A 35 -6.56 -8.77 7.96
CA LEU A 35 -5.15 -8.48 7.73
C LEU A 35 -4.39 -8.61 9.05
N GLY A 36 -3.50 -9.61 9.15
CA GLY A 36 -2.72 -9.84 10.37
C GLY A 36 -1.44 -9.00 10.43
N ALA A 37 -0.67 -9.00 9.35
CA ALA A 37 0.56 -8.23 9.22
C ALA A 37 0.87 -7.90 7.76
N VAL A 38 1.58 -6.79 7.57
CA VAL A 38 2.13 -6.34 6.29
C VAL A 38 3.64 -6.40 6.38
N PHE A 39 4.29 -6.92 5.34
CA PHE A 39 5.73 -7.10 5.27
C PHE A 39 6.39 -6.05 4.36
N ASP A 40 7.73 -6.05 4.35
CA ASP A 40 8.49 -5.08 3.57
C ASP A 40 8.60 -5.39 2.09
N ALA A 41 8.36 -6.65 1.69
CA ALA A 41 8.32 -7.02 0.28
C ALA A 41 7.19 -6.28 -0.44
N ALA A 42 7.53 -5.67 -1.58
CA ALA A 42 6.61 -4.87 -2.36
C ALA A 42 6.82 -5.08 -3.86
N PHE A 43 5.74 -4.93 -4.62
CA PHE A 43 5.70 -5.15 -6.05
C PHE A 43 5.06 -3.96 -6.76
N CYS A 44 5.65 -3.55 -7.88
CA CYS A 44 5.06 -2.53 -8.76
C CYS A 44 4.39 -3.20 -9.95
N HIS A 45 3.08 -3.02 -10.10
CA HIS A 45 2.32 -3.54 -11.25
C HIS A 45 2.54 -2.76 -12.55
N ALA A 46 3.15 -1.58 -12.50
CA ALA A 46 3.54 -0.83 -13.69
C ALA A 46 4.92 -1.26 -14.22
N CYS A 47 5.86 -1.57 -13.33
CA CYS A 47 7.18 -2.08 -13.70
C CYS A 47 7.20 -3.61 -13.87
N GLU A 48 6.19 -4.30 -13.34
CA GLU A 48 6.09 -5.77 -13.30
C GLU A 48 7.28 -6.43 -12.57
N CYS A 49 7.78 -5.78 -11.51
CA CYS A 49 8.89 -6.26 -10.70
C CYS A 49 8.81 -5.81 -9.23
N GLU A 50 9.67 -6.39 -8.39
CA GLU A 50 9.87 -5.98 -6.99
C GLU A 50 10.35 -4.52 -6.89
N THR A 51 9.91 -3.81 -5.85
CA THR A 51 10.24 -2.38 -5.65
C THR A 51 10.26 -2.00 -4.18
N ARG A 52 10.66 -0.76 -3.86
CA ARG A 52 10.29 -0.08 -2.62
C ARG A 52 9.18 0.92 -2.87
N ILE A 53 8.42 1.17 -1.82
CA ILE A 53 7.31 2.12 -1.84
C ILE A 53 7.72 3.38 -1.07
N GLU A 54 7.50 4.53 -1.70
CA GLU A 54 7.69 5.85 -1.08
C GLU A 54 6.35 6.50 -0.77
N GLU A 55 6.30 7.22 0.35
CA GLU A 55 5.16 8.06 0.73
C GLU A 55 5.33 9.45 0.13
N VAL A 56 4.38 9.88 -0.71
CA VAL A 56 4.36 11.23 -1.28
C VAL A 56 3.10 11.98 -0.83
N PRO A 57 3.19 13.25 -0.39
CA PRO A 57 2.02 14.01 0.03
C PRO A 57 1.01 14.16 -1.10
N ILE A 58 -0.28 13.95 -0.81
CA ILE A 58 -1.36 14.36 -1.70
C ILE A 58 -1.55 15.86 -1.50
N LEU A 59 -0.91 16.67 -2.34
CA LEU A 59 -1.21 18.09 -2.40
C LEU A 59 -2.69 18.23 -2.71
N GLY A 60 -3.45 18.80 -1.77
CA GLY A 60 -4.90 18.89 -1.88
C GLY A 60 -5.27 19.52 -3.21
N SER A 61 -5.91 18.75 -4.09
CA SER A 61 -6.84 19.31 -5.05
C SER A 61 -7.95 19.95 -4.22
N GLY A 62 -7.81 21.25 -3.98
CA GLY A 62 -8.96 22.07 -3.72
C GLY A 62 -9.87 21.96 -4.94
N GLU A 63 -11.11 21.55 -4.64
CA GLU A 63 -12.30 21.59 -5.50
C GLU A 63 -12.47 20.43 -6.51
#